data_AF-A0A963B1M2-F1
#
_entry.id   AF-A0A963B1M2-F1
#
_cell.length_a   1.000
_cell.length_b   1.000
_cell.length_c   1.000
_cell.angle_alpha   90.00
_cell.angle_beta   90.00
_cell.angle_gamma   90.00
#
_symmetry.space_group_name_H-M   'P 1'
#
loop_
_entity.id
_entity.type
_entity.pdbx_description
1 polymer ?
#
loop_
_entity_poly.entity_id
_entity_poly.type
_entity_poly.pdbx_seq_one_letter_code
_entity_poly.pdbx_strand_id
1 'polypeptide(L)'
;MQDIQDRDSWRSMLQQVQRFHDKHRFRETGGEEMTYRIALMTEELGEISACVTKGRSEQALAEEVADLLILVMGTAIARQFDLNQAFWTKMEKLMLRESRMIEGRVRVSEFSDHA
;
A
#
# COMPACT_ATOMS: atom_id res chain seq x y z
N MET A 1 -25.96 -9.43 -7.45
CA MET A 1 -25.47 -8.89 -8.73
C MET A 1 -24.92 -7.49 -8.47
N GLN A 2 -23.65 -7.40 -8.10
CA GLN A 2 -22.83 -6.18 -8.08
C GLN A 2 -21.41 -6.61 -7.67
N ASP A 3 -20.57 -7.01 -8.63
CA ASP A 3 -19.16 -7.35 -8.34
C ASP A 3 -18.23 -7.21 -9.56
N ILE A 4 -18.59 -6.34 -10.51
CA ILE A 4 -17.82 -6.14 -11.76
C ILE A 4 -17.29 -4.71 -11.89
N GLN A 5 -17.78 -3.74 -11.10
CA GLN A 5 -17.33 -2.34 -11.18
C GLN A 5 -15.98 -2.07 -10.46
N ASP A 6 -15.51 -2.97 -9.60
CA ASP A 6 -14.37 -2.67 -8.71
C ASP A 6 -12.99 -2.99 -9.31
N ARG A 7 -12.92 -3.75 -10.42
CA ARG A 7 -11.63 -4.04 -11.10
C ARG A 7 -11.15 -2.89 -11.97
N ASP A 8 -12.07 -2.09 -12.49
CA ASP A 8 -11.73 -0.95 -13.35
C ASP A 8 -11.13 0.21 -12.55
N SER A 9 -11.47 0.37 -11.27
CA SER A 9 -10.87 1.38 -10.39
C SER A 9 -9.38 1.12 -10.17
N TRP A 10 -9.00 -0.10 -9.77
CA TRP A 10 -7.59 -0.49 -9.56
C TRP A 10 -6.76 -0.30 -10.83
N ARG A 11 -7.24 -0.84 -11.95
CA ARG A 11 -6.52 -0.73 -13.23
C ARG A 11 -6.34 0.74 -13.63
N SER A 12 -7.35 1.58 -13.42
CA SER A 12 -7.28 3.01 -13.70
C SER A 12 -6.25 3.69 -12.80
N MET A 13 -6.24 3.39 -11.49
CA MET A 13 -5.25 3.93 -10.56
C MET A 13 -3.82 3.53 -10.98
N LEU A 14 -3.58 2.25 -11.28
CA LEU A 14 -2.26 1.78 -11.71
C LEU A 14 -1.79 2.44 -13.00
N GLN A 15 -2.70 2.64 -13.97
CA GLN A 15 -2.39 3.38 -15.19
C GLN A 15 -2.01 4.84 -14.92
N GLN A 16 -2.67 5.50 -13.95
CA GLN A 16 -2.33 6.86 -13.58
C GLN A 16 -0.95 6.94 -12.90
N VAL A 17 -0.61 5.97 -12.03
CA VAL A 17 0.73 5.88 -11.44
C VAL A 17 1.79 5.58 -12.50
N GLN A 18 1.50 4.71 -13.48
CA GLN A 18 2.41 4.45 -14.60
C GLN A 18 2.66 5.72 -15.42
N ARG A 19 1.61 6.47 -15.76
CA ARG A 19 1.75 7.76 -16.46
C ARG A 19 2.60 8.75 -15.68
N PHE A 20 2.51 8.74 -14.35
CA PHE A 20 3.37 9.55 -13.49
C PHE A 20 4.84 9.11 -13.58
N HIS A 21 5.12 7.81 -13.51
CA HIS A 21 6.47 7.26 -13.72
C HIS A 21 7.05 7.66 -15.09
N ASP A 22 6.27 7.48 -16.15
CA ASP A 22 6.68 7.78 -17.53
C ASP A 22 6.95 9.29 -17.71
N LYS A 23 6.05 10.13 -17.20
CA LYS A 23 6.18 11.60 -17.25
C LYS A 23 7.48 12.07 -16.60
N HIS A 24 7.86 11.45 -15.48
CA HIS A 24 9.04 11.84 -14.70
C HIS A 24 10.28 11.00 -14.99
N ARG A 25 10.19 10.02 -15.92
CA ARG A 25 11.32 9.18 -16.33
C ARG A 25 12.01 8.51 -15.14
N PHE A 26 11.23 7.98 -14.21
CA PHE A 26 11.78 7.43 -12.96
C PHE A 26 12.70 6.23 -13.20
N ARG A 27 12.46 5.46 -14.25
CA ARG A 27 13.36 4.37 -14.64
C ARG A 27 14.75 4.87 -15.02
N GLU A 28 14.83 5.97 -15.76
CA GLU A 28 16.08 6.53 -16.26
C GLU A 28 16.80 7.42 -15.24
N THR A 29 16.11 7.85 -14.18
CA THR A 29 16.61 8.81 -13.19
C THR A 29 16.85 8.20 -11.81
N GLY A 30 16.74 6.87 -11.68
CA GLY A 30 16.93 6.17 -10.41
C GLY A 30 15.71 6.21 -9.47
N GLY A 31 14.59 6.81 -9.89
CA GLY A 31 13.33 6.84 -9.13
C GLY A 31 12.65 5.47 -8.95
N GLU A 32 13.08 4.45 -9.71
CA GLU A 32 12.64 3.06 -9.56
C GLU A 32 13.56 2.21 -8.67
N GLU A 33 14.68 2.76 -8.18
CA GLU A 33 15.62 2.05 -7.29
C GLU A 33 15.00 1.72 -5.94
N MET A 34 15.15 0.48 -5.48
CA MET A 34 14.39 0.00 -4.33
C MET A 34 14.76 0.66 -3.01
N THR A 35 16.04 0.97 -2.83
CA THR A 35 16.50 1.73 -1.66
C THR A 35 15.89 3.13 -1.62
N TYR A 36 15.79 3.79 -2.78
CA TYR A 36 15.15 5.10 -2.90
C TYR A 36 13.64 5.05 -2.64
N ARG A 37 12.94 4.06 -3.21
CA ARG A 37 11.50 3.87 -2.97
C ARG A 37 11.18 3.57 -1.51
N ILE A 38 12.01 2.77 -0.84
CA ILE A 38 11.89 2.51 0.61
C ILE A 38 12.10 3.79 1.42
N ALA A 39 13.07 4.63 1.03
CA ALA A 39 13.30 5.91 1.68
C ALA A 39 12.06 6.82 1.58
N LEU A 40 11.48 6.96 0.38
CA LEU A 40 10.25 7.74 0.18
C LEU A 40 9.07 7.18 0.99
N MET A 41 8.85 5.86 1.00
CA MET A 41 7.78 5.27 1.82
C MET A 41 7.99 5.51 3.32
N THR A 42 9.25 5.59 3.77
CA THR A 42 9.59 5.91 5.16
C THR A 42 9.28 7.37 5.49
N GLU A 43 9.47 8.27 4.53
CA GLU A 43 9.09 9.69 4.65
C GLU A 43 7.58 9.85 4.84
N GLU A 44 6.75 9.20 4.01
CA GLU A 44 5.28 9.26 4.15
C GLU A 44 4.81 8.66 5.48
N LEU A 45 5.44 7.59 5.95
CA LEU A 45 5.16 7.03 7.28
C LEU A 45 5.48 8.04 8.39
N GLY A 46 6.50 8.88 8.21
CA GLY A 46 6.85 9.99 9.09
C GLY A 46 5.77 11.08 9.12
N GLU A 47 5.25 11.46 7.95
CA GLU A 47 4.15 12.44 7.85
C GLU A 47 2.83 11.91 8.40
N ILE A 48 2.48 10.64 8.14
CA ILE A 48 1.36 9.95 8.78
C ILE A 48 1.52 9.97 10.31
N SER A 49 2.71 9.67 10.82
CA SER A 49 3.01 9.73 12.26
C SER A 49 2.82 11.14 12.82
N ALA A 50 3.28 12.16 12.10
CA ALA A 50 3.07 13.56 12.46
C ALA A 50 1.57 13.94 12.48
N CYS A 51 0.79 13.47 11.50
CA CYS A 51 -0.65 13.67 11.46
C CYS A 51 -1.34 13.12 12.72
N VAL A 52 -1.03 11.87 13.10
CA VAL A 52 -1.63 11.20 14.25
C VAL A 52 -1.18 11.81 15.58
N THR A 53 0.12 12.07 15.75
CA THR A 53 0.69 12.48 17.04
C THR A 53 0.50 13.97 17.34
N LYS A 54 0.37 14.81 16.30
CA LYS A 54 0.21 16.26 16.43
C LYS A 54 -1.23 16.72 16.20
N GLY A 55 -2.17 15.79 16.01
CA GLY A 55 -3.59 16.10 15.82
C GLY A 55 -3.87 16.93 14.57
N ARG A 56 -3.21 16.63 13.44
CA ARG A 56 -3.57 17.24 12.15
C ARG A 56 -4.96 16.74 11.70
N SER A 57 -5.54 17.41 10.70
CA SER A 57 -6.87 17.07 10.21
C SER A 57 -6.94 15.67 9.58
N GLU A 58 -8.12 15.07 9.57
CA GLU A 58 -8.39 13.81 8.86
C GLU A 58 -8.11 13.93 7.36
N GLN A 59 -8.32 15.11 6.78
CA GLN A 59 -7.97 15.38 5.38
C GLN A 59 -6.46 15.25 5.16
N ALA A 60 -5.64 15.87 6.01
CA ALA A 60 -4.18 15.76 5.90
C ALA A 60 -3.75 14.29 6.06
N LEU A 61 -4.31 13.57 7.05
CA LEU A 61 -4.02 12.15 7.20
C LEU A 61 -4.40 11.33 5.96
N ALA A 62 -5.54 11.62 5.33
CA ALA A 62 -5.98 10.93 4.12
C ALA A 62 -5.04 11.20 2.93
N GLU A 63 -4.51 12.41 2.81
CA GLU A 63 -3.51 12.78 1.79
C GLU A 63 -2.22 11.96 1.97
N GLU A 64 -1.62 11.95 3.16
CA GLU A 64 -0.37 11.17 3.41
C GLU A 64 -0.57 9.66 3.22
N VAL A 65 -1.75 9.13 3.57
CA VAL A 65 -2.09 7.71 3.32
C VAL A 65 -2.23 7.42 1.82
N ALA A 66 -2.77 8.37 1.05
CA ALA A 66 -2.86 8.25 -0.41
C ALA A 66 -1.47 8.31 -1.05
N ASP A 67 -0.58 9.17 -0.57
CA ASP A 67 0.81 9.28 -1.04
C ASP A 67 1.57 7.97 -0.80
N LEU A 68 1.44 7.39 0.40
CA LEU A 68 2.00 6.06 0.69
C LEU A 68 1.43 4.98 -0.25
N LEU A 69 0.12 4.98 -0.52
CA LEU A 69 -0.49 4.03 -1.45
C LEU A 69 0.08 4.18 -2.87
N ILE A 70 0.26 5.41 -3.36
CA ILE A 70 0.85 5.69 -4.68
C ILE A 70 2.28 5.16 -4.74
N LEU A 71 3.08 5.35 -3.68
CA LEU A 71 4.44 4.81 -3.62
C LEU A 71 4.47 3.28 -3.62
N VAL A 72 3.55 2.62 -2.91
CA VAL A 72 3.40 1.16 -2.91
C VAL A 72 3.01 0.66 -4.31
N MET A 73 2.05 1.29 -4.97
CA MET A 73 1.66 0.94 -6.34
C MET A 73 2.81 1.15 -7.34
N GLY A 74 3.54 2.25 -7.24
CA GLY A 74 4.71 2.50 -8.08
C GLY A 74 5.85 1.52 -7.81
N THR A 75 5.92 0.92 -6.62
CA THR A 75 6.90 -0.14 -6.31
C THR A 75 6.58 -1.42 -7.08
N ALA A 76 5.30 -1.74 -7.25
CA ALA A 76 4.86 -2.84 -8.11
C ALA A 76 5.22 -2.60 -9.58
N ILE A 77 5.08 -1.36 -10.07
CA ILE A 77 5.51 -0.96 -11.40
C ILE A 77 7.03 -1.12 -11.56
N ALA A 78 7.81 -0.57 -10.63
CA ALA A 78 9.28 -0.63 -10.65
C ALA A 78 9.80 -2.08 -10.63
N ARG A 79 9.12 -2.99 -9.90
CA ARG A 79 9.51 -4.40 -9.77
C ARG A 79 8.77 -5.36 -10.70
N GLN A 80 7.84 -4.85 -11.50
CA GLN A 80 7.06 -5.60 -12.48
C GLN A 80 6.33 -6.82 -11.89
N PHE A 81 5.70 -6.66 -10.73
CA PHE A 81 4.84 -7.69 -10.14
C PHE A 81 3.37 -7.27 -10.11
N ASP A 82 2.47 -8.25 -10.17
CA ASP A 82 1.03 -8.00 -10.06
C ASP A 82 0.62 -7.84 -8.59
N LEU A 83 0.59 -6.59 -8.13
CA LEU A 83 0.19 -6.25 -6.78
C LEU A 83 -1.30 -6.54 -6.51
N ASN A 84 -2.18 -6.45 -7.52
CA ASN A 84 -3.59 -6.75 -7.34
C ASN A 84 -3.79 -8.24 -7.05
N GLN A 85 -3.17 -9.10 -7.86
CA GLN A 85 -3.21 -10.54 -7.61
C GLN A 85 -2.56 -10.88 -6.27
N ALA A 86 -1.41 -10.29 -5.94
CA ALA A 86 -0.75 -10.51 -4.65
C ALA A 86 -1.64 -10.09 -3.46
N PHE A 87 -2.35 -8.96 -3.58
CA PHE A 87 -3.31 -8.49 -2.59
C PHE A 87 -4.45 -9.49 -2.40
N TRP A 88 -5.14 -9.89 -3.46
CA TRP A 88 -6.29 -10.81 -3.34
C TRP A 88 -5.88 -12.18 -2.80
N THR A 89 -4.77 -12.73 -3.28
CA THR A 89 -4.22 -13.98 -2.74
C THR A 89 -3.86 -13.86 -1.25
N LYS A 90 -3.38 -12.69 -0.81
CA LYS A 90 -3.13 -12.45 0.61
C LYS A 90 -4.43 -12.33 1.40
N MET A 91 -5.43 -11.64 0.87
CA MET A 91 -6.74 -11.47 1.52
C MET A 91 -7.47 -12.79 1.70
N GLU A 92 -7.50 -13.67 0.69
CA GLU A 92 -8.06 -15.02 0.80
C GLU A 92 -7.43 -15.79 1.97
N LYS A 93 -6.10 -15.74 2.08
CA LYS A 93 -5.37 -16.37 3.19
C LYS A 93 -5.70 -15.73 4.55
N LEU A 94 -5.84 -14.40 4.61
CA LEU A 94 -6.14 -13.69 5.86
C LEU A 94 -7.56 -13.96 6.35
N MET A 95 -8.53 -14.06 5.44
CA MET A 95 -9.94 -14.31 5.77
C MET A 95 -10.20 -15.70 6.38
N LEU A 96 -9.27 -16.65 6.19
CA LEU A 96 -9.32 -17.98 6.80
C LEU A 96 -8.69 -18.04 8.19
N ARG A 97 -8.03 -16.96 8.65
CA ARG A 97 -7.31 -16.96 9.93
C ARG A 97 -8.27 -16.71 11.09
N GLU A 98 -8.03 -17.40 12.20
CA GLU A 98 -8.68 -17.07 13.47
C GLU A 98 -8.27 -15.67 13.94
N SER A 99 -9.23 -14.91 14.43
CA SER A 99 -8.98 -13.66 15.15
C SER A 99 -8.88 -13.94 16.66
N ARG A 100 -7.94 -13.27 17.33
CA ARG A 100 -7.80 -13.34 18.80
C ARG A 100 -7.65 -11.95 19.40
N MET A 101 -8.08 -11.81 20.65
CA MET A 101 -7.86 -10.59 21.43
C MET A 101 -6.49 -10.64 22.09
N ILE A 102 -5.64 -9.65 21.81
CA ILE A 102 -4.32 -9.47 22.44
C ILE A 102 -4.24 -8.02 22.91
N GLU A 103 -3.98 -7.81 24.22
CA GLU A 103 -3.91 -6.48 24.85
C GLU A 103 -5.13 -5.58 24.54
N GLY A 104 -6.33 -6.18 24.54
CA GLY A 104 -7.57 -5.46 24.26
C GLY A 104 -7.80 -5.11 22.78
N ARG A 105 -6.96 -5.60 21.86
CA ARG A 105 -7.09 -5.37 20.41
C ARG A 105 -7.26 -6.69 19.65
N VAL A 106 -8.07 -6.67 18.60
CA VAL A 106 -8.22 -7.82 17.69
C VAL A 106 -6.95 -7.95 16.85
N ARG A 107 -6.37 -9.15 16.81
CA ARG A 107 -5.24 -9.49 15.94
C ARG A 107 -5.61 -10.68 15.05
N VAL A 108 -5.31 -10.55 13.76
CA VAL A 108 -5.44 -11.62 12.76
C VAL A 108 -4.04 -12.05 12.35
N SER A 109 -3.61 -13.25 12.76
CA SER A 109 -2.25 -13.76 12.50
C SER A 109 -2.26 -15.23 12.13
N GLU A 110 -1.28 -15.64 11.32
CA GLU A 110 -0.92 -17.05 11.17
C GLU A 110 -0.26 -17.44 12.50
N PHE A 111 -1.02 -18.10 13.37
CA PHE A 111 -0.43 -18.75 14.52
C PHE A 111 0.21 -20.03 14.00
N SER A 112 1.45 -19.93 13.52
CA SER A 112 2.30 -21.11 13.44
C SER A 112 2.60 -21.50 14.89
N ASP A 113 2.04 -22.60 15.36
CA ASP A 113 2.41 -23.19 16.65
C ASP A 113 3.90 -23.51 16.61
N HIS A 114 4.72 -22.58 17.09
CA HIS A 114 6.07 -22.87 17.55
C HIS A 114 6.01 -22.78 19.07
N ALA A 115 5.47 -23.87 19.64
CA ALA A 115 5.79 -24.32 20.99
C ALA A 115 7.06 -25.16 20.94
#